data_AF-A0A250IYE6-F1
#
_entry.id   AF-A0A250IYE6-F1
#
_cell.length_a   1.000
_cell.length_b   1.000
_cell.length_c   1.000
_cell.angle_alpha   90.00
_cell.angle_beta   90.00
_cell.angle_gamma   90.00
#
_symmetry.space_group_name_H-M   'P 1'
#
loop_
_entity.id
_entity.type
_entity.pdbx_description
1 polymer ?
#
loop_
_entity_poly.entity_id
_entity_poly.type
_entity_poly.pdbx_seq_one_letter_code
_entity_poly.pdbx_strand_id
1 'polypeptide(L)'
;MSDTSDWKGRRLGPYQVGDRYPEIPEDEGRLYEAHHVETGEPALVMMPGTGDDWRTSAPWSAQTTSFTGPDALVVHPKRSAGAKLPTFHEMTLGFIRLAGILAQLDGREDVRAHFAREPRSTSSRRKAQRWGLAGAGLALAVGLALLLWPRGTPHLRTGNTSVESIFFSDDQDTLAFPAIAYPMPETAFKEQRKPPCIPEAQVEIRGGCWNELAKTAPCPRSTAEYQGRCYVPVKKPDPQPSSVQP
;
A
#
# COMPACT_ATOMS: atom_id res chain seq x y z
N MET A 1 -36.94 -17.57 8.63
CA MET A 1 -35.53 -18.00 8.60
C MET A 1 -34.85 -17.13 7.56
N SER A 2 -34.14 -16.09 7.99
CA SER A 2 -33.56 -15.10 7.10
C SER A 2 -32.08 -15.44 6.93
N ASP A 3 -31.69 -15.81 5.71
CA ASP A 3 -30.31 -15.95 5.28
C ASP A 3 -29.60 -14.60 5.42
N THR A 4 -29.03 -14.33 6.59
CA THR A 4 -27.91 -13.41 6.69
C THR A 4 -26.78 -14.10 5.96
N SER A 5 -26.44 -13.62 4.76
CA SER A 5 -25.26 -14.11 4.05
C SER A 5 -24.05 -13.90 4.96
N ASP A 6 -23.65 -14.99 5.61
CA ASP A 6 -22.48 -15.07 6.45
C ASP A 6 -21.29 -14.65 5.60
N TRP A 7 -20.86 -13.42 5.84
CA TRP A 7 -19.66 -12.82 5.28
C TRP A 7 -18.50 -13.75 5.61
N LYS A 8 -18.07 -14.56 4.64
CA LYS A 8 -16.91 -15.45 4.79
C LYS A 8 -15.71 -14.62 5.25
N GLY A 9 -15.41 -14.66 6.55
CA GLY A 9 -14.21 -14.07 7.15
C GLY A 9 -14.26 -12.59 7.53
N ARG A 10 -15.43 -11.95 7.66
CA ARG A 10 -15.55 -10.52 8.04
C ARG A 10 -14.75 -9.56 7.12
N ARG A 11 -14.58 -9.86 5.83
CA ARG A 11 -13.79 -9.05 4.89
C ARG A 11 -14.67 -8.46 3.80
N LEU A 12 -14.50 -7.16 3.53
CA LEU A 12 -15.17 -6.42 2.48
C LEU A 12 -14.12 -5.75 1.58
N GLY A 13 -13.78 -6.39 0.46
CA GLY A 13 -12.71 -5.92 -0.42
C GLY A 13 -11.38 -5.77 0.33
N PRO A 14 -10.75 -4.58 0.33
CA PRO A 14 -9.51 -4.33 1.06
C PRO A 14 -9.73 -4.08 2.56
N TYR A 15 -10.96 -4.12 3.07
CA TYR A 15 -11.27 -3.82 4.46
C TYR A 15 -11.54 -5.07 5.28
N GLN A 16 -10.96 -5.12 6.47
CA GLN A 16 -11.32 -6.08 7.50
C GLN A 16 -12.35 -5.42 8.43
N VAL A 17 -13.53 -6.01 8.52
CA VAL A 17 -14.65 -5.56 9.35
C VAL A 17 -14.47 -6.09 10.77
N GLY A 18 -14.58 -5.19 11.74
CA GLY A 18 -14.48 -5.45 13.17
C GLY A 18 -15.84 -5.50 13.83
N ASP A 19 -15.93 -4.89 15.02
CA ASP A 19 -17.12 -4.94 15.86
C ASP A 19 -18.16 -3.89 15.43
N ARG A 20 -19.43 -4.17 15.74
CA ARG A 20 -20.57 -3.30 15.44
C ARG A 20 -20.74 -2.27 16.55
N TYR A 21 -21.11 -1.04 16.19
CA TYR A 21 -21.63 -0.07 17.14
C TYR A 21 -23.08 -0.43 17.53
N PRO A 22 -23.34 -0.84 18.78
CA PRO A 22 -24.63 -1.41 19.17
C PRO A 22 -25.75 -0.38 19.29
N GLU A 23 -25.40 0.91 19.39
CA GLU A 23 -26.34 2.00 19.68
C GLU A 23 -27.00 2.61 18.44
N ILE A 24 -26.67 2.13 17.24
CA ILE A 24 -27.37 2.52 16.00
C ILE A 24 -28.51 1.53 15.75
N PRO A 25 -29.79 1.99 15.77
CA PRO A 25 -30.96 1.17 15.55
C PRO A 25 -30.86 0.37 14.24
N GLU A 26 -31.33 -0.88 14.24
CA GLU A 26 -31.21 -1.77 13.08
C GLU A 26 -31.98 -1.32 11.85
N ASP A 27 -32.98 -0.47 12.03
CA ASP A 27 -33.78 0.16 10.99
C ASP A 27 -33.08 1.39 10.38
N GLU A 28 -32.19 2.05 11.10
CA GLU A 28 -31.41 3.21 10.60
C GLU A 28 -30.11 2.80 9.89
N GLY A 29 -29.69 1.55 10.05
CA GLY A 29 -28.47 1.02 9.45
C GLY A 29 -27.61 0.26 10.45
N ARG A 30 -26.53 -0.35 9.96
CA ARG A 30 -25.55 -1.03 10.81
C ARG A 30 -24.17 -0.46 10.54
N LEU A 31 -23.54 0.09 11.57
CA LEU A 31 -22.19 0.64 11.50
C LEU A 31 -21.19 -0.27 12.19
N TYR A 32 -20.06 -0.48 11.54
CA TYR A 32 -18.98 -1.33 12.01
C TYR A 32 -17.66 -0.58 11.98
N GLU A 33 -16.81 -0.86 12.95
CA GLU A 33 -15.38 -0.58 12.84
C GLU A 33 -14.80 -1.38 11.67
N ALA A 34 -13.83 -0.79 10.97
CA ALA A 34 -13.05 -1.49 9.96
C ALA A 34 -11.63 -0.95 9.91
N HIS A 35 -10.75 -1.67 9.23
CA HIS A 35 -9.43 -1.17 8.86
C HIS A 35 -9.04 -1.68 7.48
N HIS A 36 -8.25 -0.89 6.77
CA HIS A 36 -7.66 -1.32 5.51
C HIS A 36 -6.58 -2.38 5.79
N VAL A 37 -6.67 -3.53 5.11
CA VAL A 37 -5.82 -4.70 5.40
C VAL A 37 -4.34 -4.40 5.14
N GLU A 38 -4.03 -3.62 4.11
CA GLU A 38 -2.63 -3.31 3.73
C GLU A 38 -2.04 -2.14 4.52
N THR A 39 -2.73 -0.98 4.56
CA THR A 39 -2.24 0.22 5.24
C THR A 39 -2.46 0.19 6.75
N GLY A 40 -3.42 -0.61 7.24
CA GLY A 40 -3.84 -0.62 8.64
C GLY A 40 -4.64 0.62 9.04
N GLU A 41 -5.00 1.49 8.09
CA GLU A 41 -5.74 2.72 8.36
C GLU A 41 -7.15 2.42 8.87
N PRO A 42 -7.64 3.18 9.86
CA PRO A 42 -9.00 3.03 10.37
C PRO A 42 -10.01 3.40 9.29
N ALA A 43 -11.09 2.63 9.23
CA ALA A 43 -12.23 2.84 8.36
C ALA A 43 -13.52 2.54 9.13
N LEU A 44 -14.65 2.92 8.53
CA LEU A 44 -15.99 2.53 8.96
C LEU A 44 -16.69 1.82 7.81
N VAL A 45 -17.50 0.81 8.14
CA VAL A 45 -18.38 0.13 7.18
C VAL A 45 -19.81 0.34 7.63
N MET A 46 -20.60 0.90 6.73
CA MET A 46 -22.03 1.13 6.91
C MET A 46 -22.80 0.16 6.02
N MET A 47 -23.84 -0.44 6.57
CA MET A 47 -24.74 -1.35 5.86
C MET A 47 -26.19 -0.90 6.02
N PRO A 48 -27.05 -1.21 5.03
CA PRO A 48 -28.47 -0.90 5.14
C PRO A 48 -29.09 -1.56 6.37
N GLY A 49 -30.08 -0.85 6.91
CA GLY A 49 -30.97 -1.36 7.94
C GLY A 49 -31.95 -2.38 7.37
N THR A 50 -32.78 -2.95 8.25
CA THR A 50 -33.80 -3.90 7.81
C THR A 50 -34.88 -3.18 6.99
N GLY A 51 -35.08 -3.57 5.74
CA GLY A 51 -36.09 -2.98 4.84
C GLY A 51 -35.54 -1.91 3.88
N ASP A 52 -34.28 -1.50 4.05
CA ASP A 52 -33.62 -0.53 3.20
C ASP A 52 -32.99 -1.19 1.96
N ASP A 53 -33.34 -0.71 0.76
CA ASP A 53 -32.66 -1.09 -0.48
C ASP A 53 -31.62 -0.04 -0.89
N TRP A 54 -30.36 -0.32 -0.55
CA TRP A 54 -29.23 0.54 -0.89
C TRP A 54 -28.50 0.11 -2.18
N ARG A 55 -29.09 -0.78 -2.99
CA ARG A 55 -28.45 -1.29 -4.20
C ARG A 55 -28.04 -0.16 -5.15
N THR A 56 -26.81 -0.24 -5.62
CA THR A 56 -26.31 0.55 -6.75
C THR A 56 -26.19 -0.36 -7.97
N SER A 57 -26.24 0.24 -9.16
CA SER A 57 -26.10 -0.50 -10.41
C SER A 57 -24.69 -1.06 -10.62
N ALA A 58 -23.68 -0.45 -9.99
CA ALA A 58 -22.29 -0.90 -9.99
C ALA A 58 -21.55 -0.48 -8.69
N PRO A 59 -20.48 -1.19 -8.30
CA PRO A 59 -19.59 -0.72 -7.25
C PRO A 59 -18.82 0.52 -7.73
N TRP A 60 -18.73 1.53 -6.87
CA TRP A 60 -17.99 2.75 -7.16
C TRP A 60 -17.25 3.25 -5.93
N SER A 61 -16.25 4.11 -6.15
CA SER A 61 -15.57 4.81 -5.07
C SER A 61 -15.26 6.25 -5.49
N ALA A 62 -15.27 7.17 -4.54
CA ALA A 62 -14.92 8.56 -4.76
C ALA A 62 -14.09 9.06 -3.57
N GLN A 63 -13.13 9.94 -3.86
CA GLN A 63 -12.37 10.65 -2.86
C GLN A 63 -12.93 12.07 -2.72
N THR A 64 -13.21 12.49 -1.49
CA THR A 64 -13.57 13.88 -1.18
C THR A 64 -12.36 14.59 -0.60
N THR A 65 -12.14 15.84 -0.99
CA THR A 65 -11.05 16.66 -0.45
C THR A 65 -11.58 18.05 -0.19
N SER A 66 -11.47 18.51 1.05
CA SER A 66 -11.78 19.88 1.45
C SER A 66 -10.48 20.67 1.50
N PHE A 67 -10.45 21.80 0.80
CA PHE A 67 -9.40 22.80 0.85
C PHE A 67 -9.92 24.00 1.63
N THR A 68 -9.04 24.61 2.43
CA THR A 68 -9.29 25.86 3.18
C THR A 68 -8.62 27.06 2.51
N GLY A 69 -8.13 26.91 1.28
CA GLY A 69 -7.40 27.92 0.53
C GLY A 69 -7.14 27.47 -0.91
N PRO A 70 -8.11 27.66 -1.85
CA PRO A 70 -9.43 28.27 -1.66
C PRO A 70 -10.41 27.36 -0.91
N ASP A 71 -11.51 27.92 -0.40
CA ASP A 71 -12.64 27.15 0.13
C ASP A 71 -13.28 26.34 -0.99
N ALA A 72 -12.86 25.08 -1.10
CA ALA A 72 -13.28 24.20 -2.18
C ALA A 72 -13.47 22.78 -1.66
N LEU A 73 -14.58 22.16 -2.07
CA LEU A 73 -14.83 20.75 -1.88
C LEU A 73 -14.73 20.05 -3.23
N VAL A 74 -13.77 19.15 -3.36
CA VAL A 74 -13.55 18.37 -4.58
C VAL A 74 -14.03 16.95 -4.35
N VAL A 75 -14.84 16.45 -5.29
CA VAL A 75 -15.20 15.02 -5.38
C VAL A 75 -14.50 14.44 -6.60
N HIS A 76 -13.61 13.47 -6.37
CA HIS A 76 -12.87 12.76 -7.41
C HIS A 76 -13.33 11.31 -7.48
N PRO A 77 -14.17 10.92 -8.47
CA PRO A 77 -14.55 9.52 -8.68
C PRO A 77 -13.32 8.70 -9.10
N LYS A 78 -12.98 7.67 -8.30
CA LYS A 78 -11.89 6.76 -8.65
C LYS A 78 -12.39 5.79 -9.72
N ARG A 79 -11.67 5.71 -10.83
CA ARG A 79 -11.99 4.82 -11.94
C ARG A 79 -11.34 3.45 -11.71
N SER A 80 -12.15 2.41 -11.81
CA SER A 80 -11.66 1.03 -11.89
C SER A 80 -11.74 0.57 -13.35
N ALA A 81 -10.71 -0.10 -13.85
CA ALA A 81 -10.71 -0.62 -15.21
C ALA A 81 -11.93 -1.52 -15.46
N GLY A 82 -12.72 -1.20 -16.50
CA GLY A 82 -13.93 -1.94 -16.85
C GLY A 82 -15.17 -1.64 -16.00
N ALA A 83 -15.08 -0.77 -14.97
CA ALA A 83 -16.25 -0.38 -14.18
C ALA A 83 -17.01 0.79 -14.83
N LYS A 84 -18.33 0.70 -14.86
CA LYS A 84 -19.20 1.81 -15.25
C LYS A 84 -19.06 2.93 -14.21
N LEU A 85 -18.95 4.18 -14.67
CA LEU A 85 -19.00 5.33 -13.77
C LEU A 85 -20.35 5.37 -13.05
N PRO A 86 -20.38 5.69 -11.73
CA PRO A 86 -21.63 5.86 -11.03
C PRO A 86 -22.40 7.05 -11.60
N THR A 87 -23.73 6.96 -11.59
CA THR A 87 -24.57 8.11 -11.91
C THR A 87 -24.46 9.17 -10.82
N PHE A 88 -24.69 10.45 -11.17
CA PHE A 88 -24.77 11.51 -10.15
C PHE A 88 -25.82 11.20 -9.09
N HIS A 89 -26.95 10.59 -9.46
CA HIS A 89 -27.99 10.19 -8.52
C HIS A 89 -27.49 9.18 -7.48
N GLU A 90 -26.80 8.12 -7.93
CA GLU A 90 -26.22 7.11 -7.02
C GLU A 90 -25.15 7.71 -6.10
N MET A 91 -24.30 8.60 -6.63
CA MET A 91 -23.31 9.31 -5.81
C MET A 91 -23.99 10.18 -4.76
N THR A 92 -24.99 10.98 -5.15
CA THR A 92 -25.74 11.85 -4.24
C THR A 92 -26.39 11.05 -3.12
N LEU A 93 -27.06 9.93 -3.43
CA LEU A 93 -27.63 9.06 -2.39
C LEU A 93 -26.57 8.47 -1.47
N GLY A 94 -25.42 8.05 -2.01
CA GLY A 94 -24.29 7.59 -1.21
C GLY A 94 -23.78 8.66 -0.24
N PHE A 95 -23.61 9.90 -0.71
CA PHE A 95 -23.16 11.02 0.11
C PHE A 95 -24.19 11.44 1.16
N ILE A 96 -25.49 11.41 0.86
CA ILE A 96 -26.55 11.70 1.84
C ILE A 96 -26.49 10.68 2.99
N ARG A 97 -26.34 9.38 2.67
CA ARG A 97 -26.21 8.33 3.70
C ARG A 97 -24.97 8.52 4.56
N LEU A 98 -23.83 8.81 3.92
CA LEU A 98 -22.58 9.11 4.64
C LEU A 98 -22.72 10.35 5.54
N ALA A 99 -23.33 11.42 5.05
CA ALA A 99 -23.55 12.65 5.82
C ALA A 99 -24.44 12.40 7.03
N GLY A 100 -25.53 11.63 6.87
CA GLY A 100 -26.41 11.23 7.96
C GLY A 100 -25.67 10.51 9.08
N ILE A 101 -24.84 9.53 8.74
CA ILE A 101 -24.01 8.82 9.72
C ILE A 101 -22.97 9.73 10.35
N LEU A 102 -22.23 10.51 9.56
CA LEU A 102 -21.22 11.42 10.11
C LEU A 102 -21.83 12.42 11.11
N ALA A 103 -23.06 12.87 10.85
CA ALA A 103 -23.81 13.72 11.80
C ALA A 103 -24.15 12.99 13.11
N GLN A 104 -24.52 11.69 13.06
CA GLN A 104 -24.72 10.88 14.27
C GLN A 104 -23.43 10.65 15.05
N LEU A 105 -22.28 10.64 14.36
CA LEU A 105 -20.97 10.37 14.93
C LEU A 105 -20.27 11.62 15.50
N ASP A 106 -20.77 12.82 15.22
CA ASP A 106 -20.08 14.08 15.57
C ASP A 106 -19.75 14.19 17.07
N GLY A 107 -20.61 13.66 17.95
CA GLY A 107 -20.42 13.66 19.41
C GLY A 107 -19.78 12.39 20.01
N ARG A 108 -19.34 11.43 19.19
CA ARG A 108 -18.95 10.08 19.64
C ARG A 108 -17.45 9.95 19.87
N GLU A 109 -17.03 10.01 21.14
CA GLU A 109 -15.62 9.86 21.54
C GLU A 109 -15.02 8.48 21.24
N ASP A 110 -15.83 7.42 21.29
CA ASP A 110 -15.42 6.07 20.90
C ASP A 110 -15.01 5.99 19.43
N VAL A 111 -15.80 6.61 18.55
CA VAL A 111 -15.49 6.67 17.11
C VAL A 111 -14.28 7.56 16.83
N ARG A 112 -14.19 8.72 17.50
CA ARG A 112 -12.99 9.58 17.41
C ARG A 112 -11.74 8.83 17.85
N ALA A 113 -11.81 8.05 18.92
CA ALA A 113 -10.70 7.23 19.39
C ALA A 113 -10.28 6.14 18.39
N HIS A 114 -11.24 5.56 17.65
CA HIS A 114 -10.95 4.62 16.56
C HIS A 114 -10.16 5.28 15.43
N PHE A 115 -10.55 6.48 14.99
CA PHE A 115 -9.82 7.21 13.95
C PHE A 115 -8.48 7.80 14.42
N ALA A 116 -8.36 8.15 15.70
CA ALA A 116 -7.12 8.62 16.30
C ALA A 116 -6.10 7.49 16.56
N ARG A 117 -6.53 6.22 16.49
CA ARG A 117 -5.65 5.08 16.69
C ARG A 117 -4.64 5.00 15.54
N GLU A 118 -3.35 5.11 15.88
CA GLU A 118 -2.29 4.91 14.89
C GLU A 118 -2.41 3.52 14.24
N PRO A 119 -2.21 3.43 12.90
CA PRO A 119 -2.16 2.16 12.20
C PRO A 119 -1.13 1.26 12.88
N ARG A 120 -1.62 0.20 13.52
CA ARG A 120 -0.74 -0.79 14.13
C ARG A 120 0.01 -1.48 13.01
N SER A 121 1.27 -1.09 12.78
CA SER A 121 2.12 -1.74 11.78
C SER A 121 2.15 -3.24 12.04
N THR A 122 1.47 -3.99 11.18
CA THR A 122 1.37 -5.46 11.25
C THR A 122 2.74 -6.13 11.03
N SER A 123 3.73 -5.34 10.60
CA SER A 123 5.13 -5.69 10.41
C SER A 123 5.84 -6.11 11.72
N SER A 124 5.52 -5.51 12.87
CA SER A 124 6.33 -5.76 14.08
C SER A 124 6.09 -7.14 14.70
N ARG A 125 4.85 -7.64 14.71
CA ARG A 125 4.50 -8.94 15.31
C ARG A 125 5.09 -10.12 14.56
N ARG A 126 5.16 -10.09 13.22
CA ARG A 126 5.76 -11.17 12.42
C ARG A 126 7.29 -11.20 12.52
N LYS A 127 7.95 -10.04 12.71
CA LYS A 127 9.39 -9.97 12.95
C LYS A 127 9.77 -10.54 14.33
N ALA A 128 9.02 -10.20 15.38
CA ALA A 128 9.28 -10.70 16.74
C ALA A 128 9.16 -12.24 16.84
N GLN A 129 8.14 -12.83 16.20
CA GLN A 129 7.95 -14.29 16.23
C GLN A 129 9.01 -15.05 15.42
N ARG A 130 9.54 -14.46 14.33
CA ARG A 130 10.65 -15.05 13.56
C ARG A 130 12.00 -14.98 14.30
N TRP A 131 12.23 -13.96 15.12
CA TRP A 131 13.47 -13.84 15.90
C TRP A 131 13.47 -14.73 17.15
N GLY A 132 12.31 -14.99 17.77
CA GLY A 132 12.20 -15.93 18.90
C GLY A 132 12.55 -17.38 18.54
N LEU A 133 12.21 -17.82 17.32
CA LEU A 133 12.54 -19.17 16.84
C LEU A 133 13.98 -19.27 16.29
N ALA A 134 14.52 -18.20 15.70
CA ALA A 134 15.90 -18.17 15.26
C ALA A 134 16.89 -18.15 16.44
N GLY A 135 16.56 -17.47 17.55
CA GLY A 135 17.41 -17.40 18.75
C GLY A 135 17.55 -18.73 19.50
N ALA A 136 16.46 -19.50 19.63
CA ALA A 136 16.50 -20.81 20.28
C ALA A 136 17.23 -21.87 19.44
N GLY A 137 17.09 -21.82 18.10
CA GLY A 137 17.81 -22.71 17.19
C GLY A 137 19.32 -22.42 17.12
N LEU A 138 19.72 -21.15 17.16
CA LEU A 138 21.15 -20.78 17.14
C LEU A 138 21.87 -21.20 18.43
N ALA A 139 21.22 -21.09 19.59
CA ALA A 139 21.82 -21.47 20.87
C ALA A 139 22.12 -22.98 20.95
N LEU A 140 21.21 -23.82 20.44
CA LEU A 140 21.40 -25.27 20.37
C LEU A 140 22.46 -25.67 19.34
N ALA A 141 22.50 -25.01 18.18
CA ALA A 141 23.50 -25.29 17.14
C ALA A 141 24.91 -24.83 17.53
N VAL A 142 25.06 -23.68 18.21
CA VAL A 142 26.35 -23.18 18.72
C VAL A 142 26.88 -24.06 19.86
N GLY A 143 26.00 -24.52 20.76
CA GLY A 143 26.39 -25.46 21.83
C GLY A 143 26.90 -26.80 21.28
N LEU A 144 26.26 -27.33 20.23
CA LEU A 144 26.69 -28.58 19.59
C LEU A 144 27.96 -28.40 18.73
N ALA A 145 28.09 -27.27 18.03
CA ALA A 145 29.26 -26.97 17.19
C ALA A 145 30.51 -26.65 18.00
N LEU A 146 30.38 -26.01 19.19
CA LEU A 146 31.50 -25.76 20.11
C LEU A 146 32.06 -27.05 20.72
N LEU A 147 31.25 -28.10 20.85
CA LEU A 147 31.68 -29.41 21.34
C LEU A 147 32.36 -30.27 20.28
N LEU A 148 32.13 -29.99 18.99
CA LEU A 148 32.49 -30.89 17.89
C LEU A 148 33.53 -30.36 16.90
N TRP A 149 34.06 -29.13 17.04
CA TRP A 149 35.10 -28.65 16.13
C TRP A 149 36.51 -28.49 16.72
N PRO A 150 37.53 -29.15 16.11
CA PRO A 150 38.94 -28.92 16.39
C PRO A 150 39.35 -27.49 16.00
N ARG A 151 40.17 -26.86 16.83
CA ARG A 151 40.68 -25.50 16.61
C ARG A 151 41.50 -25.42 15.31
N GLY A 152 40.91 -24.80 14.30
CA GLY A 152 41.58 -24.33 13.10
C GLY A 152 40.91 -23.05 12.59
N THR A 153 41.63 -21.93 12.64
CA THR A 153 41.32 -20.68 11.92
C THR A 153 41.94 -20.73 10.51
N PRO A 154 41.67 -19.83 9.55
CA PRO A 154 40.64 -18.76 9.42
C PRO A 154 39.98 -18.69 8.01
N HIS A 155 38.91 -17.87 7.82
CA HIS A 155 38.80 -16.73 6.86
C HIS A 155 37.35 -16.33 6.46
N LEU A 156 37.09 -15.01 6.53
CA LEU A 156 36.24 -14.12 5.70
C LEU A 156 34.83 -14.56 5.20
N ARG A 157 33.80 -13.81 5.61
CA ARG A 157 33.00 -12.85 4.79
C ARG A 157 31.69 -12.50 5.51
N THR A 158 31.53 -11.25 5.90
CA THR A 158 30.24 -10.70 6.34
C THR A 158 29.65 -9.87 5.22
N GLY A 159 28.57 -10.36 4.62
CA GLY A 159 27.69 -9.61 3.75
C GLY A 159 26.25 -10.03 4.03
N ASN A 160 25.40 -9.05 4.37
CA ASN A 160 24.17 -8.76 3.62
C ASN A 160 23.28 -7.78 4.40
N THR A 161 23.25 -6.56 3.88
CA THR A 161 22.29 -5.50 4.18
C THR A 161 20.91 -5.87 3.60
N SER A 162 19.88 -5.57 4.37
CA SER A 162 18.45 -5.71 4.03
C SER A 162 18.09 -5.00 2.72
N VAL A 163 17.57 -5.73 1.75
CA VAL A 163 17.14 -5.22 0.43
C VAL A 163 15.80 -4.50 0.56
N GLU A 164 15.81 -3.19 0.35
CA GLU A 164 14.62 -2.35 0.13
C GLU A 164 14.19 -2.44 -1.34
N SER A 165 12.87 -2.50 -1.59
CA SER A 165 12.31 -2.80 -2.91
C SER A 165 12.48 -1.63 -3.88
N ILE A 166 13.27 -1.83 -4.94
CA ILE A 166 13.50 -0.87 -6.01
C ILE A 166 12.31 -0.87 -6.97
N PHE A 167 11.72 0.30 -7.21
CA PHE A 167 10.74 0.50 -8.29
C PHE A 167 11.45 0.89 -9.58
N PHE A 168 11.04 0.31 -10.71
CA PHE A 168 11.46 0.68 -12.05
C PHE A 168 10.34 1.47 -12.72
N SER A 169 10.67 2.57 -13.39
CA SER A 169 9.69 3.30 -14.21
C SER A 169 9.50 2.60 -15.56
N ASP A 170 8.25 2.37 -15.93
CA ASP A 170 7.81 2.15 -17.32
C ASP A 170 7.38 3.51 -17.92
N ASP A 171 7.33 3.64 -19.25
CA ASP A 171 7.18 4.92 -19.98
C ASP A 171 5.83 5.67 -19.75
N GLN A 172 5.03 5.26 -18.76
CA GLN A 172 3.66 5.76 -18.59
C GLN A 172 3.20 5.95 -17.13
N ASP A 173 4.05 6.40 -16.20
CA ASP A 173 3.53 6.81 -14.87
C ASP A 173 4.25 8.02 -14.24
N THR A 174 3.47 9.07 -13.99
CA THR A 174 3.85 10.30 -13.28
C THR A 174 3.69 10.10 -11.77
N LEU A 175 4.78 10.19 -11.02
CA LEU A 175 4.83 9.78 -9.61
C LEU A 175 5.03 10.96 -8.62
N ALA A 176 4.06 11.17 -7.72
CA ALA A 176 4.19 11.98 -6.51
C ALA A 176 4.09 11.08 -5.27
N PHE A 177 5.21 10.86 -4.54
CA PHE A 177 5.28 10.01 -3.35
C PHE A 177 6.16 10.65 -2.25
N PRO A 178 5.85 10.46 -0.95
CA PRO A 178 6.60 11.04 0.18
C PRO A 178 8.04 10.51 0.27
N ALA A 179 8.94 11.29 0.89
CA ALA A 179 10.38 11.33 0.64
C ALA A 179 11.27 10.48 1.57
N ILE A 180 11.69 9.30 1.12
CA ILE A 180 12.96 8.67 1.55
C ILE A 180 13.54 7.99 0.30
N ALA A 181 14.48 8.66 -0.35
CA ALA A 181 15.24 8.09 -1.47
C ALA A 181 16.37 7.19 -0.98
N TYR A 182 16.78 6.24 -1.82
CA TYR A 182 17.93 5.38 -1.55
C TYR A 182 19.20 5.96 -2.20
N PRO A 183 20.40 5.73 -1.65
CA PRO A 183 21.63 6.17 -2.30
C PRO A 183 21.85 5.44 -3.62
N MET A 184 22.38 6.14 -4.63
CA MET A 184 22.71 5.55 -5.94
C MET A 184 23.52 4.23 -5.80
N PRO A 185 23.04 3.10 -6.33
CA PRO A 185 23.71 1.80 -6.24
C PRO A 185 25.09 1.82 -6.92
N GLU A 186 26.03 1.00 -6.48
CA GLU A 186 27.37 0.89 -7.10
C GLU A 186 27.33 0.31 -8.52
N THR A 187 26.35 -0.54 -8.79
CA THR A 187 26.16 -1.21 -10.08
C THR A 187 24.69 -1.20 -10.49
N ALA A 188 24.42 -1.15 -11.79
CA ALA A 188 23.07 -1.30 -12.33
C ALA A 188 22.35 -2.56 -11.83
N PHE A 189 21.04 -2.46 -11.61
CA PHE A 189 20.25 -3.61 -11.19
C PHE A 189 20.13 -4.66 -12.30
N LYS A 190 19.89 -5.92 -11.92
CA LYS A 190 19.71 -7.03 -12.88
C LYS A 190 18.59 -6.79 -13.89
N GLU A 191 17.52 -6.14 -13.43
CA GLU A 191 16.34 -5.83 -14.23
C GLU A 191 16.40 -4.44 -14.90
N GLN A 192 17.48 -3.69 -14.66
CA GLN A 192 17.67 -2.38 -15.24
C GLN A 192 18.18 -2.49 -16.68
N ARG A 193 17.69 -1.61 -17.53
CA ARG A 193 18.23 -1.38 -18.86
C ARG A 193 19.69 -0.94 -18.72
N LYS A 194 20.57 -1.66 -19.41
CA LYS A 194 21.97 -1.29 -19.60
C LYS A 194 22.09 -0.45 -20.88
N PRO A 195 23.21 0.28 -21.05
CA PRO A 195 23.50 0.98 -22.30
C PRO A 195 23.30 0.09 -23.53
N PRO A 196 22.77 0.62 -24.65
CA PRO A 196 22.54 2.04 -24.92
C PRO A 196 21.25 2.62 -24.30
N CYS A 197 21.41 3.76 -23.63
CA CYS A 197 20.30 4.56 -23.09
C CYS A 197 19.68 5.44 -24.18
N ILE A 198 18.41 5.83 -24.00
CA ILE A 198 17.73 6.72 -24.96
C ILE A 198 18.34 8.13 -24.85
N PRO A 199 18.91 8.69 -25.95
CA PRO A 199 19.46 10.04 -25.94
C PRO A 199 18.43 11.07 -25.46
N GLU A 200 18.89 12.10 -24.74
CA GLU A 200 18.09 13.22 -24.19
C GLU A 200 17.05 12.83 -23.11
N ALA A 201 16.52 11.62 -23.11
CA ALA A 201 15.56 11.13 -22.13
C ALA A 201 16.20 10.44 -20.92
N GLN A 202 17.36 9.79 -21.12
CA GLN A 202 17.99 8.93 -20.12
C GLN A 202 19.47 9.27 -19.95
N VAL A 203 19.95 9.13 -18.72
CA VAL A 203 21.37 9.27 -18.40
C VAL A 203 21.97 7.93 -18.02
N GLU A 204 23.19 7.68 -18.48
CA GLU A 204 23.98 6.53 -18.05
C GLU A 204 24.68 6.87 -16.72
N ILE A 205 24.34 6.13 -15.67
CA ILE A 205 25.02 6.22 -14.37
C ILE A 205 25.33 4.81 -13.89
N ARG A 206 26.63 4.54 -13.66
CA ARG A 206 27.13 3.26 -13.12
C ARG A 206 26.64 2.02 -13.91
N GLY A 207 26.64 2.14 -15.24
CA GLY A 207 26.30 1.07 -16.18
C GLY A 207 24.81 0.76 -16.32
N GLY A 208 23.93 1.64 -15.80
CA GLY A 208 22.47 1.55 -15.94
C GLY A 208 21.88 2.82 -16.51
N CYS A 209 20.73 2.69 -17.17
CA CYS A 209 19.97 3.82 -17.68
C CYS A 209 19.00 4.34 -16.61
N TRP A 210 18.96 5.66 -16.44
CA TRP A 210 18.16 6.34 -15.44
C TRP A 210 17.36 7.48 -16.06
N ASN A 211 16.11 7.63 -15.61
CA ASN A 211 15.30 8.81 -15.86
C ASN A 211 15.60 9.82 -14.76
N GLU A 212 16.06 11.01 -15.14
CA GLU A 212 16.22 12.11 -14.19
C GLU A 212 14.86 12.77 -13.94
N LEU A 213 14.53 12.98 -12.66
CA LEU A 213 13.36 13.78 -12.29
C LEU A 213 13.75 15.25 -12.21
N ALA A 214 12.85 16.14 -12.63
CA ALA A 214 12.95 17.59 -12.42
C ALA A 214 12.71 17.98 -10.95
N LYS A 215 13.40 17.31 -10.01
CA LYS A 215 13.34 17.50 -8.57
C LYS A 215 14.74 17.32 -7.97
N THR A 216 15.06 18.16 -7.00
CA THR A 216 16.26 18.04 -6.16
C THR A 216 15.92 17.38 -4.83
N ALA A 217 16.94 16.93 -4.10
CA ALA A 217 16.76 16.37 -2.76
C ALA A 217 15.98 17.33 -1.84
N PRO A 218 15.08 16.84 -0.95
CA PRO A 218 14.83 15.44 -0.60
C PRO A 218 14.03 14.69 -1.67
N CYS A 219 14.60 13.59 -2.16
CA CYS A 219 14.04 12.82 -3.26
C CYS A 219 12.86 11.95 -2.80
N PRO A 220 11.83 11.75 -3.66
CA PRO A 220 10.67 10.93 -3.32
C PRO A 220 11.07 9.46 -3.08
N ARG A 221 10.24 8.71 -2.34
CA ARG A 221 10.45 7.26 -2.14
C ARG A 221 10.67 6.54 -3.46
N SER A 222 11.44 5.45 -3.37
CA SER A 222 11.82 4.58 -4.48
C SER A 222 12.58 5.23 -5.64
N THR A 223 13.14 6.43 -5.40
CA THR A 223 14.11 7.07 -6.31
C THR A 223 15.52 6.98 -5.74
N ALA A 224 16.50 6.95 -6.62
CA ALA A 224 17.90 7.02 -6.27
C ALA A 224 18.32 8.50 -6.16
N GLU A 225 18.92 8.88 -5.04
CA GLU A 225 19.58 10.18 -4.92
C GLU A 225 21.03 10.08 -5.40
N TYR A 226 21.41 10.96 -6.32
CA TYR A 226 22.79 11.11 -6.78
C TYR A 226 23.10 12.58 -7.04
N GLN A 227 24.16 13.09 -6.40
CA GLN A 227 24.59 14.50 -6.55
C GLN A 227 23.45 15.52 -6.31
N GLY A 228 22.55 15.25 -5.36
CA GLY A 228 21.42 16.13 -5.03
C GLY A 228 20.25 16.10 -6.01
N ARG A 229 20.28 15.21 -7.01
CA ARG A 229 19.21 14.98 -7.99
C ARG A 229 18.58 13.61 -7.81
N CYS A 230 17.36 13.45 -8.32
CA CYS A 230 16.56 12.24 -8.14
C CYS A 230 16.46 11.45 -9.44
N TYR A 231 16.67 10.14 -9.36
CA TYR A 231 16.73 9.26 -10.52
C TYR A 231 15.82 8.04 -10.35
N VAL A 232 15.21 7.60 -11.44
CA VAL A 232 14.41 6.36 -11.48
C VAL A 232 15.07 5.37 -12.43
N PRO A 233 15.30 4.10 -12.03
CA PRO A 233 15.94 3.13 -12.90
C PRO A 233 14.99 2.71 -14.01
N VAL A 234 15.49 2.66 -15.24
CA VAL A 234 14.73 2.22 -16.42
C VAL A 234 14.73 0.71 -16.49
N LYS A 235 13.55 0.07 -16.64
CA LYS A 235 13.45 -1.39 -16.80
C LYS A 235 14.00 -1.83 -18.17
N LYS A 236 14.59 -3.03 -18.24
CA LYS A 236 14.91 -3.67 -19.53
C LYS A 236 13.63 -3.93 -20.36
N PRO A 237 13.68 -3.87 -21.71
CA PRO A 237 12.54 -4.22 -22.55
C PRO A 237 12.07 -5.65 -22.30
N ASP A 238 10.76 -5.90 -22.38
CA ASP A 238 10.24 -7.26 -22.31
C ASP A 238 10.70 -8.05 -23.56
N PRO A 239 11.01 -9.36 -23.40
CA PRO A 239 11.47 -10.19 -24.51
C PRO A 239 10.37 -10.29 -25.58
N GLN A 240 10.74 -10.12 -26.86
CA GLN A 240 9.79 -10.31 -27.95
C GLN A 240 9.37 -11.80 -28.02
N PRO A 241 8.07 -12.09 -28.23
CA PRO A 241 7.63 -13.46 -28.43
C PRO A 241 8.21 -13.99 -29.75
N SER A 242 9.09 -14.99 -29.66
CA SER A 242 9.56 -15.72 -30.83
C SER A 242 8.44 -16.67 -31.29
N SER A 243 7.75 -16.31 -32.37
CA SER A 243 6.86 -17.24 -33.06
C SER A 243 7.69 -18.38 -33.63
N VAL A 244 7.43 -19.61 -33.18
CA VAL A 244 7.98 -20.82 -33.80
C VAL A 244 7.14 -21.08 -35.04
N GLN A 245 7.70 -20.87 -36.23
CA GLN A 245 7.03 -21.25 -37.48
C GLN A 245 7.06 -22.79 -37.63
N PRO A 246 5.94 -23.42 -38.05
CA PRO A 246 5.83 -24.87 -38.20
C PRO A 246 6.61 -25.42 -39.40
#